data_AF-A0A932XS81-F1
#
_entry.id   AF-A0A932XS81-F1
#
_cell.length_a   1.000
_cell.length_b   1.000
_cell.length_c   1.000
_cell.angle_alpha   90.00
_cell.angle_beta   90.00
_cell.angle_gamma   90.00
#
_symmetry.space_group_name_H-M   'P 1'
#
loop_
_entity.id
_entity.type
_entity.pdbx_description
1 polymer ?
#
loop_
_entity_poly.entity_id
_entity_poly.type
_entity_poly.pdbx_seq_one_letter_code
_entity_poly.pdbx_strand_id
1 'polypeptide(L)'
;MRALLLAVRETAQLFGRQRILWLPFVCVTFVEALFVGLVWLAPHAPFSDVLAPPIRFFFGDRVLHYPAHLWFLYHVTRHAYIAATVLVGAFMTGVACAMVGQIHTGAMLSFRDVLVNRQVHYGRMLLVWIISWGIATSIAEGSARVAPKSLLGLLVVVGITVVLQALFVYAIPAAVFQRAKWWKALLSSVRETARYPLSTLAVVTPPTLLVIGLAVLVPPVKVAEWMGRTQPEWAVACVAVRLIVWMVADALLTVATAHLWWTHRAVSRAANPAVQVATARHPHKAAQQPPTQKHPLVA
;
A
#
# COMPACT_ATOMS: atom_id res chain seq x y z
N MET A 1 19.48 16.27 0.81
CA MET A 1 18.58 16.57 -0.33
C MET A 1 18.89 15.74 -1.59
N ARG A 2 20.16 15.63 -2.04
CA ARG A 2 20.51 14.82 -3.24
C ARG A 2 20.12 13.34 -3.15
N ALA A 3 20.39 12.67 -2.03
CA ALA A 3 20.05 11.26 -1.83
C ALA A 3 18.53 10.97 -1.93
N LEU A 4 17.70 11.93 -1.53
CA LEU A 4 16.24 11.85 -1.59
C LEU A 4 15.75 11.96 -3.03
N LEU A 5 16.25 12.94 -3.78
CA LEU A 5 15.93 13.09 -5.21
C LEU A 5 16.40 11.87 -6.01
N LEU A 6 17.55 11.30 -5.66
CA LEU A 6 18.03 10.06 -6.25
C LEU A 6 17.08 8.90 -5.94
N ALA A 7 16.67 8.70 -4.68
CA ALA A 7 15.73 7.63 -4.32
C ALA A 7 14.38 7.76 -5.03
N VAL A 8 13.84 8.98 -5.16
CA VAL A 8 12.59 9.24 -5.89
C VAL A 8 12.78 8.96 -7.38
N ARG A 9 13.88 9.43 -7.97
CA ARG A 9 14.20 9.20 -9.39
C ARG A 9 14.40 7.72 -9.68
N GLU A 10 15.11 7.00 -8.82
CA GLU A 10 15.33 5.55 -8.93
C GLU A 10 14.02 4.79 -8.80
N THR A 11 13.15 5.17 -7.86
CA THR A 11 11.81 4.58 -7.73
C THR A 11 10.98 4.80 -9.00
N ALA A 12 10.99 6.00 -9.56
CA ALA A 12 10.29 6.31 -10.81
C ALA A 12 10.87 5.50 -11.99
N GLN A 13 12.20 5.36 -12.06
CA GLN A 13 12.87 4.53 -13.07
C GLN A 13 12.54 3.05 -12.92
N LEU A 14 12.41 2.54 -11.69
CA LEU A 14 12.00 1.16 -11.42
C LEU A 14 10.60 0.88 -11.98
N PHE A 15 9.63 1.76 -11.74
CA PHE A 15 8.29 1.65 -12.31
C PHE A 15 8.28 1.74 -13.85
N GLY A 16 9.08 2.65 -14.41
CA GLY A 16 9.18 2.81 -15.87
C GLY A 16 9.78 1.59 -16.56
N ARG A 17 10.76 0.94 -15.92
CA ARG A 17 11.46 -0.23 -16.48
C ARG A 17 10.72 -1.55 -16.24
N GLN A 18 10.03 -1.70 -15.12
CA GLN A 18 9.41 -2.95 -14.69
C GLN A 18 7.89 -2.77 -14.50
N ARG A 19 7.14 -2.76 -15.61
CA ARG A 19 5.67 -2.57 -15.60
C ARG A 19 4.93 -3.57 -14.71
N ILE A 20 5.46 -4.78 -14.59
CA ILE A 20 4.89 -5.85 -13.75
C ILE A 20 4.86 -5.50 -12.25
N LEU A 21 5.64 -4.51 -11.78
CA LEU A 21 5.51 -3.97 -10.40
C LEU A 21 4.15 -3.32 -10.12
N TRP A 22 3.40 -2.91 -11.15
CA TRP A 22 2.05 -2.37 -10.99
C TRP A 22 0.99 -3.45 -10.69
N LEU A 23 1.26 -4.71 -11.06
CA LEU A 23 0.27 -5.79 -11.01
C LEU A 23 -0.35 -6.00 -9.62
N PRO A 24 0.42 -6.02 -8.50
CA PRO A 24 -0.18 -6.17 -7.17
C PRO A 24 -1.18 -5.07 -6.84
N PHE A 25 -0.90 -3.82 -7.22
CA PHE A 25 -1.77 -2.67 -6.95
C PHE A 25 -3.00 -2.68 -7.84
N VAL A 26 -2.85 -3.02 -9.12
CA VAL A 26 -3.99 -3.21 -10.04
C VAL A 26 -4.92 -4.31 -9.53
N CYS A 27 -4.39 -5.40 -8.97
CA CYS A 27 -5.21 -6.46 -8.36
C CYS A 27 -6.03 -5.93 -7.17
N VAL A 28 -5.43 -5.13 -6.30
CA VAL A 28 -6.12 -4.53 -5.14
C VAL A 28 -7.21 -3.57 -5.60
N THR A 29 -6.89 -2.66 -6.52
CA THR A 29 -7.84 -1.70 -7.09
C THR A 29 -8.97 -2.39 -7.85
N PHE A 30 -8.68 -3.51 -8.53
CA PHE A 30 -9.72 -4.33 -9.16
C PHE A 30 -10.69 -4.92 -8.13
N VAL A 31 -10.19 -5.47 -7.02
CA VAL A 31 -11.04 -5.98 -5.93
C VAL A 31 -11.85 -4.85 -5.28
N GLU A 32 -11.25 -3.67 -5.10
CA GLU A 32 -11.94 -2.49 -4.60
C GLU A 32 -13.06 -2.03 -5.56
N ALA A 33 -12.76 -1.94 -6.86
CA ALA A 33 -13.73 -1.60 -7.89
C ALA A 33 -14.85 -2.65 -7.96
N LEU A 34 -14.56 -3.93 -7.71
CA LEU A 34 -15.57 -4.97 -7.61
C LEU A 34 -16.51 -4.73 -6.42
N PHE A 35 -15.99 -4.38 -5.24
CA PHE A 35 -16.84 -4.06 -4.09
C PHE A 35 -17.71 -2.83 -4.32
N VAL A 36 -17.15 -1.77 -4.92
CA VAL A 36 -17.91 -0.59 -5.34
C VAL A 36 -18.97 -0.96 -6.39
N GLY A 37 -18.61 -1.81 -7.35
CA GLY A 37 -19.51 -2.32 -8.39
C GLY A 37 -20.67 -3.15 -7.82
N LEU A 38 -20.44 -3.96 -6.79
CA LEU A 38 -21.50 -4.67 -6.08
C LEU A 38 -22.48 -3.69 -5.43
N VAL A 39 -21.98 -2.62 -4.82
CA VAL A 39 -22.84 -1.56 -4.25
C VAL A 39 -23.63 -0.85 -5.34
N TRP A 40 -23.00 -0.54 -6.48
CA TRP A 40 -23.67 0.04 -7.65
C TRP A 40 -24.81 -0.84 -8.18
N LEU A 41 -24.62 -2.16 -8.19
CA LEU A 41 -25.62 -3.12 -8.67
C LEU A 41 -26.75 -3.35 -7.66
N ALA A 42 -26.61 -2.92 -6.40
CA ALA A 42 -27.57 -3.21 -5.35
C ALA A 42 -29.01 -2.71 -5.61
N PRO A 43 -29.29 -1.63 -6.36
CA PRO A 43 -30.66 -1.26 -6.73
C PRO A 43 -31.26 -2.09 -7.86
N HIS A 44 -30.45 -2.87 -8.60
CA HIS A 44 -30.84 -3.54 -9.83
C HIS A 44 -31.07 -5.04 -9.64
N ALA A 45 -32.12 -5.59 -10.24
CA ALA A 45 -32.32 -7.03 -10.30
C ALA A 45 -31.20 -7.70 -11.13
N PRO A 46 -30.74 -8.91 -10.77
CA PRO A 46 -31.18 -9.75 -9.65
C PRO A 46 -30.48 -9.45 -8.31
N PHE A 47 -29.52 -8.53 -8.29
CA PHE A 47 -28.69 -8.25 -7.11
C PHE A 47 -29.45 -7.55 -5.98
N SER A 48 -30.56 -6.87 -6.32
CA SER A 48 -31.44 -6.20 -5.37
C SER A 48 -31.89 -7.11 -4.23
N ASP A 49 -32.18 -8.37 -4.51
CA ASP A 49 -32.79 -9.26 -3.52
C ASP A 49 -31.79 -9.68 -2.43
N VAL A 50 -30.50 -9.66 -2.75
CA VAL A 50 -29.40 -10.06 -1.84
C VAL A 50 -28.72 -8.84 -1.22
N LEU A 51 -28.42 -7.81 -2.01
CA LEU A 51 -27.59 -6.67 -1.58
C LEU A 51 -28.40 -5.51 -1.02
N ALA A 52 -29.66 -5.30 -1.46
CA ALA A 52 -30.47 -4.19 -0.97
C ALA A 52 -30.87 -4.33 0.51
N PRO A 53 -31.29 -5.50 1.04
CA PRO A 53 -31.79 -5.58 2.42
C PRO A 53 -30.77 -5.13 3.48
N PRO A 54 -29.49 -5.54 3.44
CA PRO A 54 -28.48 -5.01 4.36
C PRO A 54 -28.31 -3.49 4.23
N ILE A 55 -28.30 -2.96 3.00
CA ILE A 55 -28.13 -1.52 2.77
C ILE A 55 -29.33 -0.73 3.31
N ARG A 56 -30.56 -1.19 3.08
CA ARG A 56 -31.78 -0.59 3.64
C ARG A 56 -31.77 -0.58 5.16
N PHE A 57 -31.33 -1.68 5.77
CA PHE A 57 -31.26 -1.81 7.23
C PHE A 57 -30.27 -0.80 7.85
N PHE A 58 -29.07 -0.65 7.29
CA PHE A 58 -28.04 0.22 7.88
C PHE A 58 -28.14 1.69 7.45
N PHE A 59 -28.65 1.98 6.25
CA PHE A 59 -28.58 3.32 5.65
C PHE A 59 -29.94 3.87 5.20
N GLY A 60 -31.01 3.07 5.29
CA GLY A 60 -32.37 3.44 4.88
C GLY A 60 -32.65 3.29 3.39
N ASP A 61 -33.93 3.30 3.00
CA ASP A 61 -34.35 3.06 1.61
C ASP A 61 -33.88 4.14 0.63
N ARG A 62 -33.68 5.37 1.11
CA ARG A 62 -33.33 6.50 0.26
C ARG A 62 -32.01 6.29 -0.49
N VAL A 63 -31.03 5.59 0.09
CA VAL A 63 -29.71 5.41 -0.53
C VAL A 63 -29.70 4.43 -1.72
N LEU A 64 -30.81 3.73 -1.96
CA LEU A 64 -30.96 2.87 -3.14
C LEU A 64 -31.64 3.57 -4.31
N HIS A 65 -32.08 4.81 -4.12
CA HIS A 65 -32.77 5.58 -5.14
C HIS A 65 -31.87 6.68 -5.68
N TYR A 66 -31.98 6.95 -6.98
CA TYR A 66 -31.29 8.06 -7.62
C TYR A 66 -31.86 9.40 -7.12
N PRO A 67 -31.03 10.44 -6.87
CA PRO A 67 -29.57 10.48 -7.03
C PRO A 67 -28.79 10.07 -5.76
N ALA A 68 -29.47 9.83 -4.64
CA ALA A 68 -28.84 9.52 -3.36
C ALA A 68 -27.92 8.29 -3.42
N HIS A 69 -28.24 7.32 -4.29
CA HIS A 69 -27.39 6.17 -4.56
C HIS A 69 -25.96 6.53 -5.03
N LEU A 70 -25.83 7.57 -5.87
CA LEU A 70 -24.51 8.01 -6.37
C LEU A 70 -23.67 8.63 -5.26
N TRP A 71 -24.29 9.40 -4.36
CA TRP A 71 -23.63 9.91 -3.17
C TRP A 71 -23.20 8.78 -2.23
N PHE A 72 -24.07 7.79 -2.05
CA PHE A 72 -23.79 6.63 -1.22
C PHE A 72 -22.61 5.80 -1.75
N LEU A 73 -22.50 5.64 -3.08
CA LEU A 73 -21.36 4.99 -3.72
C LEU A 73 -20.04 5.68 -3.35
N TYR A 74 -20.01 7.01 -3.41
CA TYR A 74 -18.85 7.80 -2.99
C TYR A 74 -18.50 7.59 -1.51
N HIS A 75 -19.52 7.55 -0.64
CA HIS A 75 -19.36 7.31 0.80
C HIS A 75 -18.78 5.92 1.09
N VAL A 76 -19.35 4.87 0.50
CA VAL A 76 -18.96 3.47 0.73
C VAL A 76 -17.61 3.12 0.13
N THR A 77 -17.11 3.88 -0.85
CA THR A 77 -15.78 3.65 -1.43
C THR A 77 -14.68 3.59 -0.35
N ARG A 78 -14.81 4.36 0.74
CA ARG A 78 -13.88 4.26 1.88
C ARG A 78 -13.88 2.88 2.53
N HIS A 79 -15.05 2.29 2.71
CA HIS A 79 -15.21 0.97 3.33
C HIS A 79 -14.80 -0.15 2.38
N ALA A 80 -15.11 0.00 1.08
CA ALA A 80 -14.64 -0.90 0.03
C ALA A 80 -13.11 -1.00 0.00
N TYR A 81 -12.40 0.12 0.10
CA TYR A 81 -10.94 0.13 0.21
C TYR A 81 -10.42 -0.60 1.44
N ILE A 82 -11.00 -0.35 2.63
CA ILE A 82 -10.59 -1.03 3.86
C ILE A 82 -10.80 -2.55 3.70
N ALA A 83 -11.94 -2.98 3.17
CA ALA A 83 -12.24 -4.38 2.91
C ALA A 83 -11.27 -5.00 1.89
N ALA A 84 -11.03 -4.34 0.76
CA ALA A 84 -10.07 -4.79 -0.27
C ALA A 84 -8.65 -4.88 0.28
N THR A 85 -8.25 -3.93 1.12
CA THR A 85 -6.91 -3.89 1.71
C THR A 85 -6.71 -5.01 2.74
N VAL A 86 -7.73 -5.28 3.57
CA VAL A 86 -7.74 -6.41 4.51
C VAL A 86 -7.67 -7.74 3.76
N LEU A 87 -8.54 -7.93 2.76
CA LEU A 87 -8.68 -9.21 2.08
C LEU A 87 -7.48 -9.53 1.19
N VAL A 88 -7.02 -8.57 0.39
CA VAL A 88 -6.01 -8.80 -0.66
C VAL A 88 -4.84 -7.83 -0.55
N GLY A 89 -5.08 -6.57 -0.16
CA GLY A 89 -4.07 -5.51 -0.16
C GLY A 89 -2.83 -5.81 0.67
N ALA A 90 -2.99 -6.14 1.95
CA ALA A 90 -1.85 -6.40 2.85
C ALA A 90 -0.90 -7.49 2.29
N PHE A 91 -1.47 -8.51 1.64
CA PHE A 91 -0.70 -9.56 0.99
C PHE A 91 -0.03 -9.09 -0.29
N MET A 92 -0.75 -8.37 -1.16
CA MET A 92 -0.22 -7.82 -2.41
C MET A 92 0.88 -6.77 -2.17
N THR A 93 0.79 -5.98 -1.10
CA THR A 93 1.88 -5.11 -0.64
C THR A 93 3.12 -5.93 -0.30
N GLY A 94 2.96 -7.06 0.39
CA GLY A 94 4.06 -7.98 0.69
C GLY A 94 4.67 -8.61 -0.58
N VAL A 95 3.85 -8.96 -1.57
CA VAL A 95 4.29 -9.47 -2.88
C VAL A 95 5.10 -8.40 -3.61
N ALA A 96 4.62 -7.15 -3.65
CA ALA A 96 5.35 -6.03 -4.24
C ALA A 96 6.72 -5.82 -3.55
N CYS A 97 6.79 -5.88 -2.22
CA CYS A 97 8.07 -5.82 -1.51
C CYS A 97 9.01 -6.96 -1.91
N ALA A 98 8.52 -8.20 -2.01
CA ALA A 98 9.34 -9.33 -2.42
C ALA A 98 9.86 -9.19 -3.86
N MET A 99 9.04 -8.66 -4.78
CA MET A 99 9.46 -8.35 -6.15
C MET A 99 10.56 -7.29 -6.18
N VAL A 100 10.45 -6.23 -5.37
CA VAL A 100 11.54 -5.24 -5.22
C VAL A 100 12.82 -5.91 -4.69
N GLY A 101 12.69 -6.88 -3.78
CA GLY A 101 13.81 -7.72 -3.33
C GLY A 101 14.47 -8.49 -4.48
N GLN A 102 13.68 -9.10 -5.37
CA GLN A 102 14.21 -9.81 -6.55
C GLN A 102 15.08 -8.90 -7.43
N ILE A 103 14.62 -7.67 -7.70
CA ILE A 103 15.38 -6.66 -8.46
C ILE A 103 16.75 -6.43 -7.85
N HIS A 104 16.79 -6.21 -6.53
CA HIS A 104 18.04 -5.93 -5.84
C HIS A 104 18.97 -7.15 -5.72
N THR A 105 18.43 -8.36 -5.80
CA THR A 105 19.23 -9.60 -5.85
C THR A 105 19.66 -9.98 -7.28
N GLY A 106 19.23 -9.24 -8.29
CA GLY A 106 19.47 -9.58 -9.70
C GLY A 106 18.66 -10.79 -10.20
N ALA A 107 17.67 -11.25 -9.43
CA ALA A 107 16.77 -12.32 -9.85
C ALA A 107 15.79 -11.82 -10.91
N MET A 108 15.35 -12.72 -11.80
CA MET A 108 14.29 -12.40 -12.77
C MET A 108 13.00 -12.05 -12.04
N LEU A 109 12.36 -10.95 -12.45
CA LEU A 109 11.13 -10.51 -11.83
C LEU A 109 9.97 -11.42 -12.26
N SER A 110 9.43 -12.19 -11.33
CA SER A 110 8.31 -13.09 -11.61
C SER A 110 7.29 -13.02 -10.50
N PHE A 111 6.10 -12.51 -10.83
CA PHE A 111 4.96 -12.44 -9.92
C PHE A 111 4.52 -13.85 -9.47
N ARG A 112 4.52 -14.81 -10.41
CA ARG A 112 4.18 -16.21 -10.14
C ARG A 112 5.15 -16.83 -9.15
N ASP A 113 6.45 -16.55 -9.30
CA ASP A 113 7.47 -17.14 -8.42
C ASP A 113 7.33 -16.63 -6.99
N VAL A 114 7.00 -15.35 -6.80
CA VAL A 114 6.75 -14.78 -5.46
C VAL A 114 5.52 -15.42 -4.81
N LEU A 115 4.44 -15.61 -5.56
CA LEU A 115 3.22 -16.25 -5.08
C LEU A 115 3.44 -17.72 -4.69
N VAL A 116 4.11 -18.49 -5.56
CA VAL A 116 4.30 -19.93 -5.37
C VAL A 116 5.33 -20.23 -4.28
N ASN A 117 6.42 -19.46 -4.21
CA ASN A 117 7.52 -19.72 -3.27
C ASN A 117 7.21 -19.34 -1.80
N ARG A 118 5.95 -19.03 -1.48
CA ARG A 118 5.46 -18.69 -0.12
C ARG A 118 6.35 -17.67 0.62
N GLN A 119 6.97 -16.75 -0.12
CA GLN A 119 7.85 -15.75 0.47
C GLN A 119 7.07 -14.78 1.38
N VAL A 120 5.77 -14.65 1.12
CA VAL A 120 4.84 -13.78 1.83
C VAL A 120 3.84 -14.66 2.60
N HIS A 121 3.87 -14.58 3.93
CA HIS A 121 2.88 -15.24 4.78
C HIS A 121 1.69 -14.30 5.00
N TYR A 122 0.53 -14.64 4.42
CA TYR A 122 -0.70 -13.84 4.48
C TYR A 122 -1.06 -13.40 5.90
N GLY A 123 -1.22 -14.35 6.83
CA GLY A 123 -1.63 -14.05 8.22
C GLY A 123 -0.66 -13.10 8.94
N ARG A 124 0.64 -13.17 8.63
CA ARG A 124 1.63 -12.25 9.20
C ARG A 124 1.49 -10.84 8.62
N MET A 125 1.34 -10.72 7.31
CA MET A 125 1.15 -9.41 6.66
C MET A 125 -0.14 -8.76 7.14
N LEU A 126 -1.21 -9.54 7.23
CA LEU A 126 -2.51 -9.08 7.70
C LEU A 126 -2.44 -8.56 9.14
N LEU A 127 -1.81 -9.31 10.05
CA LEU A 127 -1.63 -8.87 11.44
C LEU A 127 -0.81 -7.58 11.54
N VAL A 128 0.31 -7.48 10.81
CA VAL A 128 1.13 -6.26 10.78
C VAL A 128 0.31 -5.08 10.29
N TRP A 129 -0.48 -5.29 9.23
CA TRP A 129 -1.32 -4.25 8.64
C TRP A 129 -2.42 -3.81 9.60
N ILE A 130 -3.21 -4.73 10.16
CA ILE A 130 -4.34 -4.43 11.07
C ILE A 130 -3.84 -3.66 12.29
N ILE A 131 -2.74 -4.10 12.90
CA ILE A 131 -2.19 -3.45 14.10
C ILE A 131 -1.68 -2.04 13.76
N SER A 132 -0.92 -1.89 12.66
CA SER A 132 -0.39 -0.58 12.26
C SER A 132 -1.52 0.38 11.90
N TRP A 133 -2.51 -0.08 11.14
CA TRP A 133 -3.66 0.71 10.74
C TRP A 133 -4.53 1.10 11.94
N GLY A 134 -4.80 0.16 12.86
CA GLY A 134 -5.59 0.40 14.05
C GLY A 134 -4.94 1.44 14.98
N ILE A 135 -3.63 1.33 15.23
CA ILE A 135 -2.88 2.31 16.03
C ILE A 135 -2.87 3.68 15.34
N ALA A 136 -2.51 3.74 14.06
CA ALA A 136 -2.42 4.99 13.32
C ALA A 136 -3.78 5.71 13.27
N THR A 137 -4.86 4.97 12.99
CA THR A 137 -6.22 5.53 12.92
C THR A 137 -6.70 6.01 14.29
N SER A 138 -6.47 5.23 15.35
CA SER A 138 -6.88 5.62 16.71
C SER A 138 -6.21 6.91 17.17
N ILE A 139 -4.90 7.07 16.91
CA ILE A 139 -4.17 8.28 17.28
C ILE A 139 -4.56 9.45 16.38
N ALA A 140 -4.73 9.24 15.07
CA ALA A 140 -5.16 10.28 14.14
C ALA A 140 -6.55 10.83 14.51
N GLU A 141 -7.52 9.95 14.80
CA GLU A 141 -8.85 10.35 15.26
C GLU A 141 -8.83 11.06 16.61
N GLY A 142 -8.02 10.56 17.57
CA GLY A 142 -7.81 11.24 18.84
C GLY A 142 -7.24 12.65 18.67
N SER A 143 -6.25 12.80 17.79
CA SER A 143 -5.65 14.10 17.49
C SER A 143 -6.62 15.07 16.83
N ALA A 144 -7.48 14.58 15.93
CA ALA A 144 -8.48 15.41 15.25
C ALA A 144 -9.58 15.92 16.19
N ARG A 145 -9.85 15.22 17.30
CA ARG A 145 -10.82 15.67 18.32
C ARG A 145 -10.30 16.81 19.18
N VAL A 146 -8.99 16.87 19.40
CA VAL A 146 -8.35 17.87 20.27
C VAL A 146 -7.80 19.06 19.46
N ALA A 147 -7.50 18.85 18.18
CA ALA A 147 -6.96 19.90 17.31
C ALA A 147 -7.97 21.06 17.12
N PRO A 148 -7.50 22.32 17.10
CA PRO A 148 -8.37 23.46 16.83
C PRO A 148 -8.96 23.38 15.42
N LYS A 149 -10.16 23.91 15.21
CA LYS A 149 -10.82 23.98 13.89
C LYS A 149 -10.23 25.07 12.97
N SER A 150 -8.91 25.25 13.02
CA SER A 150 -8.16 26.22 12.22
C SER A 150 -7.22 25.50 11.24
N LEU A 151 -6.64 26.26 10.29
CA LEU A 151 -5.62 25.74 9.38
C LEU A 151 -4.46 25.09 10.15
N LEU A 152 -4.06 25.67 11.29
CA LEU A 152 -3.02 25.12 12.15
C LEU A 152 -3.41 23.73 12.67
N GLY A 153 -4.66 23.54 13.11
CA GLY A 153 -5.13 22.23 13.57
C GLY A 153 -5.13 21.18 12.46
N LEU A 154 -5.52 21.55 11.23
CA LEU A 154 -5.40 20.68 10.06
C LEU A 154 -3.94 20.27 9.82
N LEU A 155 -3.00 21.22 9.82
CA LEU A 155 -1.57 20.95 9.64
C LEU A 155 -1.02 20.02 10.73
N VAL A 156 -1.46 20.19 11.98
CA VAL A 156 -1.08 19.30 13.10
C VAL A 156 -1.57 17.88 12.86
N VAL A 157 -2.83 17.70 12.50
CA VAL A 157 -3.40 16.36 12.23
C VAL A 157 -2.71 15.69 11.04
N VAL A 158 -2.43 16.44 9.97
CA VAL A 158 -1.68 15.95 8.81
C VAL A 158 -0.26 15.56 9.21
N GLY A 159 0.44 16.41 9.98
CA GLY A 159 1.78 16.12 10.49
C GLY A 159 1.84 14.86 11.34
N ILE A 160 0.91 14.70 12.29
CA ILE A 160 0.77 13.49 13.11
C ILE A 160 0.54 12.26 12.23
N THR A 161 -0.36 12.35 11.25
CA THR A 161 -0.68 11.25 10.34
C THR A 161 0.56 10.82 9.54
N VAL A 162 1.31 11.77 8.98
CA VAL A 162 2.55 11.50 8.23
C VAL A 162 3.61 10.87 9.13
N VAL A 163 3.79 11.36 10.36
CA VAL A 163 4.75 10.80 11.32
C VAL A 163 4.37 9.37 11.71
N LEU A 164 3.10 9.11 12.03
CA LEU A 164 2.62 7.76 12.36
C LEU A 164 2.81 6.80 11.18
N GLN A 165 2.46 7.23 9.97
CA GLN A 165 2.67 6.42 8.78
C GLN A 165 4.15 6.12 8.56
N ALA A 166 5.04 7.11 8.76
CA ALA A 166 6.48 6.90 8.69
C ALA A 166 7.02 5.91 9.74
N LEU A 167 6.46 5.88 10.95
CA LEU A 167 6.88 4.93 11.99
C LEU A 167 6.60 3.47 11.61
N PHE A 168 5.50 3.21 10.89
CA PHE A 168 5.07 1.85 10.53
C PHE A 168 5.38 1.44 9.09
N VAL A 169 5.88 2.35 8.26
CA VAL A 169 6.03 2.11 6.81
C VAL A 169 6.96 0.94 6.47
N TYR A 170 7.98 0.69 7.30
CA TYR A 170 8.92 -0.41 7.08
C TYR A 170 8.46 -1.74 7.66
N ALA A 171 7.30 -1.82 8.31
CA ALA A 171 6.86 -3.05 8.97
C ALA A 171 6.67 -4.19 7.96
N ILE A 172 6.09 -3.90 6.79
CA ILE A 172 5.91 -4.90 5.72
C ILE A 172 7.26 -5.29 5.09
N PRO A 173 8.12 -4.37 4.62
CA PRO A 173 9.49 -4.71 4.18
C PRO A 173 10.28 -5.52 5.20
N ALA A 174 10.22 -5.16 6.48
CA ALA A 174 10.90 -5.89 7.55
C ALA A 174 10.35 -7.33 7.70
N ALA A 175 9.03 -7.49 7.63
CA ALA A 175 8.39 -8.80 7.72
C ALA A 175 8.69 -9.68 6.50
N VAL A 176 8.79 -9.12 5.30
CA VAL A 176 9.11 -9.83 4.06
C VAL A 176 10.60 -10.19 4.00
N PHE A 177 11.48 -9.20 4.06
CA PHE A 177 12.92 -9.39 3.82
C PHE A 177 13.65 -10.10 4.97
N GLN A 178 13.27 -9.85 6.22
CA GLN A 178 13.89 -10.52 7.37
C GLN A 178 13.15 -11.80 7.79
N ARG A 179 12.00 -12.08 7.18
CA ARG A 179 11.04 -13.10 7.66
C ARG A 179 10.74 -12.96 9.16
N ALA A 180 10.80 -11.74 9.70
CA ALA A 180 10.61 -11.48 11.11
C ALA A 180 9.18 -11.82 11.55
N LYS A 181 8.95 -12.14 12.83
CA LYS A 181 7.59 -12.20 13.41
C LYS A 181 6.96 -10.81 13.42
N TRP A 182 5.62 -10.71 13.45
CA TRP A 182 4.90 -9.45 13.33
C TRP A 182 5.37 -8.38 14.34
N TRP A 183 5.59 -8.74 15.61
CA TRP A 183 6.08 -7.80 16.64
C TRP A 183 7.48 -7.27 16.32
N LYS A 184 8.40 -8.17 15.94
CA LYS A 184 9.77 -7.79 15.58
C LYS A 184 9.81 -6.95 14.30
N ALA A 185 8.84 -7.13 13.40
CA ALA A 185 8.70 -6.32 12.20
C ALA A 185 8.27 -4.88 12.55
N LEU A 186 7.29 -4.71 13.43
CA LEU A 186 6.88 -3.39 13.95
C LEU A 186 8.03 -2.67 14.66
N LEU A 187 8.71 -3.36 15.58
CA LEU A 187 9.85 -2.78 16.30
C LEU A 187 11.01 -2.43 15.35
N SER A 188 11.27 -3.29 14.35
CA SER A 188 12.27 -2.98 13.32
C SER A 188 11.87 -1.76 12.50
N SER A 189 10.57 -1.56 12.24
CA SER A 189 10.08 -0.39 11.51
C SER A 189 10.36 0.89 12.27
N VAL A 190 9.96 0.96 13.54
CA VAL A 190 10.20 2.12 14.40
C VAL A 190 11.69 2.42 14.51
N ARG A 191 12.51 1.39 14.72
CA ARG A 191 13.97 1.54 14.82
C ARG A 191 14.59 2.08 13.52
N GLU A 192 14.16 1.57 12.37
CA GLU A 192 14.69 2.01 11.08
C GLU A 192 14.27 3.45 10.76
N THR A 193 13.01 3.81 11.06
CA THR A 193 12.51 5.18 10.91
C THR A 193 13.26 6.15 11.82
N ALA A 194 13.51 5.77 13.09
CA ALA A 194 14.27 6.59 14.03
C ALA A 194 15.73 6.78 13.60
N ARG A 195 16.31 5.78 12.91
CA ARG A 195 17.68 5.87 12.38
C ARG A 195 17.77 6.76 11.15
N TYR A 196 16.73 6.80 10.30
CA TYR A 196 16.72 7.55 9.04
C TYR A 196 15.44 8.40 8.86
N PRO A 197 15.13 9.34 9.77
CA PRO A 197 13.83 10.00 9.82
C PRO A 197 13.58 10.87 8.59
N LEU A 198 14.56 11.64 8.15
CA LEU A 198 14.42 12.57 7.01
C LEU A 198 14.18 11.82 5.69
N SER A 199 14.88 10.71 5.45
CA SER A 199 14.68 9.92 4.23
C SER A 199 13.30 9.24 4.22
N THR A 200 12.86 8.76 5.39
CA THR A 200 11.58 8.08 5.54
C THR A 200 10.42 9.06 5.38
N LEU A 201 10.49 10.22 6.05
CA LEU A 201 9.50 11.29 5.91
C LEU A 201 9.41 11.76 4.46
N ALA A 202 10.54 11.92 3.78
CA ALA A 202 10.54 12.37 2.40
C ALA A 202 9.89 11.38 1.42
N VAL A 203 10.01 10.08 1.67
CA VAL A 203 9.38 9.06 0.84
C VAL A 203 7.89 8.92 1.16
N VAL A 204 7.52 9.03 2.43
CA VAL A 204 6.13 8.86 2.89
C VAL A 204 5.27 10.08 2.60
N THR A 205 5.82 11.29 2.76
CA THR A 205 5.05 12.54 2.65
C THR A 205 4.33 12.70 1.30
N PRO A 206 4.96 12.51 0.12
CA PRO A 206 4.29 12.73 -1.15
C PRO A 206 3.04 11.86 -1.39
N PRO A 207 3.07 10.52 -1.27
CA PRO A 207 1.87 9.71 -1.46
C PRO A 207 0.81 10.00 -0.37
N THR A 208 1.23 10.26 0.87
CA THR A 208 0.28 10.61 1.95
C THR A 208 -0.41 11.95 1.69
N LEU A 209 0.34 12.99 1.28
CA LEU A 209 -0.24 14.29 0.93
C LEU A 209 -1.14 14.21 -0.30
N LEU A 210 -0.83 13.33 -1.26
CA LEU A 210 -1.70 13.09 -2.42
C LEU A 210 -3.07 12.56 -1.96
N VAL A 211 -3.09 11.56 -1.08
CA VAL A 211 -4.34 10.98 -0.54
C VAL A 211 -5.10 11.98 0.34
N ILE A 212 -4.40 12.62 1.28
CA ILE A 212 -5.03 13.61 2.19
C ILE A 212 -5.54 14.80 1.40
N GLY A 213 -4.77 15.29 0.43
CA GLY A 213 -5.15 16.40 -0.44
C GLY A 213 -6.44 16.10 -1.19
N LEU A 214 -6.56 14.91 -1.79
CA LEU A 214 -7.82 14.51 -2.43
C LEU A 214 -8.99 14.46 -1.43
N ALA A 215 -8.78 13.89 -0.23
CA ALA A 215 -9.81 13.80 0.79
C ALA A 215 -10.30 15.18 1.30
N VAL A 216 -9.40 16.16 1.36
CA VAL A 216 -9.71 17.55 1.75
C VAL A 216 -10.36 18.35 0.61
N LEU A 217 -9.92 18.12 -0.64
CA LEU A 217 -10.48 18.79 -1.82
C LEU A 217 -11.88 18.29 -2.16
N VAL A 218 -12.12 16.99 -1.99
CA VAL A 218 -13.36 16.29 -2.36
C VAL A 218 -14.02 15.64 -1.13
N PRO A 219 -14.43 16.40 -0.10
CA PRO A 219 -15.14 15.84 1.04
C PRO A 219 -16.57 15.41 0.63
N PRO A 220 -17.18 14.42 1.32
CA PRO A 220 -18.53 13.94 0.99
C PRO A 220 -19.62 15.03 0.96
N VAL A 221 -19.46 16.08 1.75
CA VAL A 221 -20.39 17.23 1.80
C VAL A 221 -20.32 18.05 0.50
N LYS A 222 -19.11 18.31 -0.03
CA LYS A 222 -18.95 19.02 -1.31
C LYS A 222 -19.46 18.20 -2.48
N VAL A 223 -19.23 16.88 -2.45
CA VAL A 223 -19.79 15.99 -3.48
C VAL A 223 -21.32 16.08 -3.48
N ALA A 224 -21.96 16.03 -2.31
CA ALA A 224 -23.42 16.22 -2.21
C ALA A 224 -23.88 17.59 -2.75
N GLU A 225 -23.16 18.67 -2.44
CA GLU A 225 -23.45 20.02 -2.95
C GLU A 225 -23.32 20.09 -4.47
N TRP A 226 -22.27 19.51 -5.05
CA TRP A 226 -22.07 19.47 -6.51
C TRP A 226 -23.15 18.66 -7.21
N MET A 227 -23.57 17.54 -6.64
CA MET A 227 -24.68 16.74 -7.17
C MET A 227 -25.99 17.54 -7.20
N GLY A 228 -26.22 18.43 -6.22
CA GLY A 228 -27.41 19.28 -6.19
C GLY A 228 -27.39 20.45 -7.18
N ARG A 229 -26.20 20.94 -7.57
CA ARG A 229 -26.04 22.10 -8.48
C ARG A 229 -25.78 21.75 -9.94
N THR A 230 -25.13 20.63 -10.19
CA THR A 230 -24.63 20.25 -11.53
C THR A 230 -25.32 18.98 -12.01
N GLN A 231 -24.62 17.85 -11.92
CA GLN A 231 -25.01 16.53 -12.40
C GLN A 231 -24.50 15.48 -11.40
N PRO A 232 -25.35 14.55 -10.95
CA PRO A 232 -24.95 13.62 -9.89
C PRO A 232 -23.92 12.57 -10.35
N GLU A 233 -23.69 12.45 -11.65
CA GLU A 233 -22.64 11.64 -12.28
C GLU A 233 -21.22 12.04 -11.83
N TRP A 234 -21.02 13.28 -11.37
CA TRP A 234 -19.75 13.71 -10.77
C TRP A 234 -19.31 12.84 -9.60
N ALA A 235 -20.24 12.24 -8.86
CA ALA A 235 -19.90 11.31 -7.78
C ALA A 235 -19.14 10.08 -8.32
N VAL A 236 -19.53 9.55 -9.49
CA VAL A 236 -18.85 8.42 -10.14
C VAL A 236 -17.44 8.81 -10.58
N ALA A 237 -17.28 10.01 -11.16
CA ALA A 237 -15.95 10.53 -11.49
C ALA A 237 -15.07 10.68 -10.24
N CYS A 238 -15.62 11.19 -9.14
CA CYS A 238 -14.90 11.29 -7.86
C CYS A 238 -14.50 9.91 -7.31
N VAL A 239 -15.33 8.89 -7.46
CA VAL A 239 -14.98 7.50 -7.11
C VAL A 239 -13.83 7.00 -7.98
N ALA A 240 -13.89 7.16 -9.30
CA ALA A 240 -12.83 6.72 -10.21
C ALA A 240 -11.49 7.41 -9.91
N VAL A 241 -11.49 8.74 -9.72
CA VAL A 241 -10.30 9.50 -9.33
C VAL A 241 -9.72 8.99 -8.01
N ARG A 242 -10.58 8.70 -7.03
CA ARG A 242 -10.16 8.17 -5.73
C ARG A 242 -9.47 6.80 -5.85
N LEU A 243 -10.05 5.88 -6.63
CA LEU A 243 -9.45 4.57 -6.90
C LEU A 243 -8.05 4.70 -7.51
N ILE A 244 -7.90 5.57 -8.52
CA ILE A 244 -6.62 5.81 -9.19
C ILE A 244 -5.59 6.42 -8.23
N VAL A 245 -6.00 7.45 -7.47
CA VAL A 245 -5.10 8.13 -6.52
C VAL A 245 -4.62 7.17 -5.43
N TRP A 246 -5.49 6.32 -4.90
CA TRP A 246 -5.10 5.30 -3.92
C TRP A 246 -4.16 4.26 -4.52
N MET A 247 -4.47 3.74 -5.71
CA MET A 247 -3.57 2.81 -6.41
C MET A 247 -2.16 3.39 -6.59
N VAL A 248 -2.07 4.65 -7.06
CA VAL A 248 -0.79 5.33 -7.30
C VAL A 248 -0.07 5.60 -5.98
N ALA A 249 -0.77 6.08 -4.95
CA ALA A 249 -0.17 6.35 -3.65
C ALA A 249 0.36 5.08 -2.99
N ASP A 250 -0.39 3.98 -3.02
CA ASP A 250 0.01 2.69 -2.45
C ASP A 250 1.19 2.09 -3.22
N ALA A 251 1.20 2.21 -4.55
CA ALA A 251 2.33 1.78 -5.38
C ALA A 251 3.60 2.56 -5.03
N LEU A 252 3.53 3.90 -5.06
CA LEU A 252 4.67 4.76 -4.74
C LEU A 252 5.21 4.50 -3.34
N LEU A 253 4.32 4.47 -2.33
CA LEU A 253 4.70 4.23 -0.95
C LEU A 253 5.39 2.87 -0.79
N THR A 254 4.79 1.80 -1.31
CA THR A 254 5.28 0.43 -1.10
C THR A 254 6.62 0.20 -1.79
N VAL A 255 6.75 0.60 -3.06
CA VAL A 255 7.98 0.36 -3.82
C VAL A 255 9.12 1.24 -3.30
N ALA A 256 8.85 2.53 -3.04
CA ALA A 256 9.87 3.43 -2.51
C ALA A 256 10.38 2.98 -1.14
N THR A 257 9.50 2.50 -0.26
CA THR A 257 9.89 2.07 1.09
C THR A 257 10.60 0.72 1.09
N ALA A 258 10.20 -0.21 0.23
CA ALA A 258 10.91 -1.47 0.04
C ALA A 258 12.33 -1.23 -0.52
N HIS A 259 12.45 -0.32 -1.48
CA HIS A 259 13.73 0.10 -2.05
C HIS A 259 14.62 0.79 -1.00
N LEU A 260 14.07 1.77 -0.28
CA LEU A 260 14.78 2.52 0.76
C LEU A 260 15.25 1.61 1.91
N TRP A 261 14.42 0.63 2.30
CA TRP A 261 14.81 -0.38 3.27
C TRP A 261 16.04 -1.19 2.82
N TRP A 262 16.09 -1.59 1.55
CA TRP A 262 17.21 -2.35 1.02
C TRP A 262 18.50 -1.51 1.01
N THR A 263 18.44 -0.26 0.55
CA THR A 263 19.61 0.61 0.45
C THR A 263 20.22 0.93 1.83
N HIS A 264 19.40 1.24 2.84
CA HIS A 264 19.87 1.46 4.21
C HIS A 264 20.65 0.26 4.78
N ARG A 265 20.25 -0.96 4.42
CA ARG A 265 20.92 -2.19 4.86
C ARG A 265 22.10 -2.60 4.01
N ALA A 266 22.09 -2.32 2.71
CA ALA A 266 23.24 -2.54 1.85
C ALA A 266 24.46 -1.75 2.37
N VAL A 267 24.25 -0.49 2.73
CA VAL A 267 25.28 0.36 3.36
C VAL A 267 25.76 -0.24 4.68
N SER A 268 24.84 -0.71 5.53
CA SER A 268 25.20 -1.32 6.82
C SER A 268 25.98 -2.65 6.66
N ARG A 269 25.73 -3.43 5.60
CA ARG A 269 26.51 -4.65 5.30
C ARG A 269 27.90 -4.32 4.77
N ALA A 270 28.01 -3.32 3.88
CA ALA A 270 29.28 -2.86 3.36
C ALA A 270 30.18 -2.28 4.46
N ALA A 271 29.61 -1.61 5.46
CA ALA A 271 30.37 -1.05 6.58
C ALA A 271 30.86 -2.10 7.61
N ASN A 272 30.43 -3.37 7.52
CA ASN A 272 30.82 -4.40 8.47
C ASN A 272 31.96 -5.29 7.90
N PRO A 273 33.23 -5.10 8.32
CA PRO A 273 34.37 -5.82 7.76
C PRO A 273 34.28 -7.33 7.98
N ALA A 274 33.58 -7.81 9.02
CA ALA A 274 33.39 -9.24 9.25
C ALA A 274 32.58 -9.92 8.13
N VAL A 275 31.59 -9.21 7.56
CA VAL A 275 30.79 -9.70 6.42
C VAL A 275 31.63 -9.71 5.14
N GLN A 276 32.49 -8.70 4.95
CA GLN A 276 33.40 -8.65 3.81
C GLN A 276 34.41 -9.80 3.85
N VAL A 277 35.01 -10.08 5.01
CA VAL A 277 35.97 -11.18 5.19
C VAL A 277 35.31 -12.56 4.98
N ALA A 278 34.08 -12.75 5.45
CA ALA A 278 33.33 -13.99 5.20
C ALA A 278 33.02 -14.20 3.71
N THR A 279 32.67 -13.12 2.99
CA THR A 279 32.39 -13.18 1.55
C THR A 279 33.68 -13.40 0.73
N ALA A 280 34.79 -12.81 1.16
CA ALA A 280 36.10 -12.94 0.51
C ALA A 280 36.80 -14.28 0.76
N ARG A 281 36.40 -15.07 1.77
CA ARG A 281 36.99 -16.41 2.05
C ARG A 281 36.35 -17.55 1.25
N HIS A 282 35.26 -17.32 0.52
CA HIS A 282 34.61 -18.34 -0.31
C HIS A 282 34.46 -18.02 -1.82
N PRO A 283 35.38 -17.31 -2.51
CA PRO A 283 35.25 -17.05 -3.95
C PRO A 283 35.45 -18.32 -4.80
N HIS A 284 36.19 -19.32 -4.31
CA HIS A 284 36.59 -20.47 -5.15
C HIS A 284 35.58 -21.62 -5.25
N LYS A 285 34.57 -21.72 -4.37
CA LYS A 285 33.57 -22.81 -4.47
C LYS A 285 32.42 -22.54 -5.44
N ALA A 286 32.21 -21.29 -5.87
CA ALA A 286 31.15 -20.94 -6.82
C ALA A 286 31.52 -21.19 -8.29
N ALA A 287 32.80 -21.34 -8.62
CA ALA A 287 33.28 -21.53 -9.99
C ALA A 287 33.47 -23.01 -10.41
N GLN A 288 33.25 -23.98 -9.52
CA GLN A 288 33.48 -25.40 -9.77
C GLN A 288 32.24 -26.28 -9.58
N GLN A 289 31.03 -25.77 -9.84
CA GLN A 289 29.90 -26.66 -10.11
C GLN A 289 29.89 -26.94 -11.62
N PRO A 290 30.36 -28.14 -12.07
CA PRO A 290 30.26 -28.51 -13.47
C PRO A 290 28.78 -28.52 -13.89
N PRO A 291 28.47 -28.13 -15.15
CA PRO A 291 27.11 -28.15 -15.65
C PRO A 291 26.58 -29.58 -15.56
N THR A 292 25.60 -29.79 -14.68
CA THR A 292 24.90 -31.06 -14.55
C THR A 292 24.28 -31.37 -15.92
N GLN A 293 24.91 -32.30 -16.64
CA GLN A 293 24.44 -32.78 -17.93
C GLN A 293 23.01 -33.30 -17.76
N LYS A 294 22.11 -32.74 -18.57
CA LYS A 294 20.74 -33.23 -18.71
C LYS A 294 20.79 -34.69 -19.13
N HIS A 295 20.14 -35.55 -18.34
CA HIS A 295 19.86 -36.93 -18.72
C HIS A 295 19.15 -36.97 -20.09
N PRO A 296 19.56 -37.86 -21.00
CA PRO A 296 18.88 -38.06 -22.27
C PRO A 296 17.49 -38.67 -22.02
N LEU A 297 16.55 -38.22 -22.84
CA LEU A 297 15.21 -38.80 -23.01
C LEU A 297 15.33 -40.31 -23.23
N VAL A 298 14.67 -41.08 -22.37
CA VAL A 298 14.28 -42.47 -22.68
C VAL A 298 12.89 -42.41 -23.30
N ALA A 299 12.77 -43.07 -24.45
CA ALA A 299 11.62 -43.15 -25.33
C ALA A 299 10.39 -43.80 -24.68
#